data_AF-A0A182EQF7-F1
#
_entry.id   AF-A0A182EQF7-F1
#
_cell.length_a   1.000
_cell.length_b   1.000
_cell.length_c   1.000
_cell.angle_alpha   90.00
_cell.angle_beta   90.00
_cell.angle_gamma   90.00
#
_symmetry.space_group_name_H-M   'P 1'
#
loop_
_entity.id
_entity.type
_entity.pdbx_description
1 polymer ?
#
loop_
_entity_poly.entity_id
_entity_poly.type
_entity_poly.pdbx_seq_one_letter_code
_entity_poly.pdbx_strand_id
1 'polypeptide(L)'
;MLPIALETTKTSPSHHQHFRNSGGQPHNAIRPDQWASLLTMASSSMEAGTSSKILSDVDKHPSNSLQRKKRRLHANQRAQLIYQKIIAERKAEKEKRQLEREKREKVLENYTSIKRKMNKALSKKNKRGQPNLNAQIEVLLEKIEKRIEKS
;
A
#
# COMPACT_ATOMS: atom_id res chain seq x y z
N MET A 1 -62.47 -29.51 -21.69
CA MET A 1 -61.92 -28.66 -20.60
C MET A 1 -60.86 -29.49 -19.88
N LEU A 2 -59.60 -29.06 -19.93
CA LEU A 2 -58.47 -29.70 -19.24
C LEU A 2 -58.17 -28.91 -17.95
N PRO A 3 -57.94 -29.54 -16.80
CA PRO A 3 -57.21 -28.91 -15.72
C PRO A 3 -55.72 -29.28 -15.76
N ILE A 4 -54.95 -28.20 -15.64
CA ILE A 4 -53.51 -28.03 -15.62
C ILE A 4 -52.92 -28.74 -14.38
N ALA A 5 -51.93 -29.63 -14.60
CA ALA A 5 -51.12 -30.17 -13.52
C ALA A 5 -49.98 -29.19 -13.20
N LEU A 6 -49.91 -28.81 -11.92
CA LEU A 6 -48.96 -27.85 -11.36
C LEU A 6 -47.52 -28.37 -11.46
N GLU A 7 -46.65 -27.58 -12.06
CA GLU A 7 -45.21 -27.76 -12.07
C GLU A 7 -44.67 -27.62 -10.65
N THR A 8 -44.10 -28.71 -10.11
CA THR A 8 -43.29 -28.64 -8.90
C THR A 8 -41.87 -28.24 -9.31
N THR A 9 -41.54 -26.98 -9.08
CA THR A 9 -40.19 -26.45 -9.28
C THR A 9 -39.25 -27.10 -8.25
N LYS A 10 -38.36 -27.97 -8.74
CA LYS A 10 -37.22 -28.49 -7.96
C LYS A 10 -36.19 -27.37 -7.81
N THR A 11 -36.31 -26.59 -6.75
CA THR A 11 -35.28 -25.65 -6.29
C THR A 11 -34.05 -26.43 -5.84
N SER A 12 -32.95 -26.30 -6.60
CA SER A 12 -31.63 -26.81 -6.20
C SER A 12 -31.12 -26.07 -4.96
N PRO A 13 -30.51 -26.75 -3.96
CA PRO A 13 -29.89 -26.06 -2.85
C PRO A 13 -28.62 -25.39 -3.34
N SER A 14 -28.67 -24.06 -3.51
CA SER A 14 -27.50 -23.21 -3.68
C SER A 14 -26.63 -23.35 -2.44
N HIS A 15 -25.53 -24.09 -2.56
CA HIS A 15 -24.50 -24.18 -1.54
C HIS A 15 -23.71 -22.86 -1.52
N HIS A 16 -24.31 -21.83 -0.92
CA HIS A 16 -23.60 -20.61 -0.57
C HIS A 16 -22.57 -20.95 0.51
N GLN A 17 -21.31 -21.04 0.09
CA GLN A 17 -20.22 -20.99 1.05
C GLN A 17 -20.28 -19.63 1.74
N HIS A 18 -20.73 -19.63 3.00
CA HIS A 18 -20.52 -18.51 3.90
C HIS A 18 -19.01 -18.37 4.09
N PHE A 19 -18.38 -17.53 3.29
CA PHE A 19 -17.11 -16.91 3.66
C PHE A 19 -17.38 -16.22 5.00
N ARG A 20 -16.90 -16.80 6.11
CA ARG A 20 -16.81 -16.07 7.37
C ARG A 20 -15.95 -14.86 7.09
N ASN A 21 -16.60 -13.72 6.89
CA ASN A 21 -15.94 -12.43 6.97
C ASN A 21 -15.67 -12.20 8.46
N SER A 22 -14.64 -12.86 8.97
CA SER A 22 -14.01 -12.48 10.24
C SER A 22 -13.49 -11.08 10.02
N GLY A 23 -14.27 -10.10 10.49
CA GLY A 23 -13.94 -8.69 10.45
C GLY A 23 -12.54 -8.48 11.03
N GLY A 24 -11.54 -8.44 10.15
CA GLY A 24 -10.24 -7.91 10.45
C GLY A 24 -10.46 -6.42 10.66
N GLN A 25 -10.43 -5.99 11.92
CA GLN A 25 -10.27 -4.57 12.24
C GLN A 25 -9.10 -4.02 11.40
N PRO A 26 -9.27 -2.89 10.70
CA PRO A 26 -8.14 -2.20 10.12
C PRO A 26 -7.27 -1.68 11.27
N HIS A 27 -6.24 -2.44 11.62
CA HIS A 27 -5.20 -2.06 12.58
C HIS A 27 -4.25 -1.03 11.97
N ASN A 28 -4.80 0.00 11.31
CA ASN A 28 -4.01 1.15 10.88
C ASN A 28 -4.86 2.43 10.74
N ALA A 29 -5.87 2.58 11.58
CA ALA A 29 -6.33 3.91 11.92
C ALA A 29 -5.34 4.45 12.96
N ILE A 30 -4.35 5.22 12.51
CA ILE A 30 -3.48 6.00 13.39
C ILE A 30 -4.41 6.88 14.22
N ARG A 31 -4.59 6.52 15.48
CA ARG A 31 -5.36 7.31 16.44
C ARG A 31 -4.76 8.73 16.48
N PRO A 32 -5.57 9.80 16.65
CA PRO A 32 -5.07 11.18 16.63
C PRO A 32 -3.95 11.47 17.63
N ASP A 33 -3.84 10.66 18.69
CA ASP A 33 -2.79 10.68 19.72
C ASP A 33 -1.40 10.25 19.20
N GLN A 34 -1.31 9.43 18.15
CA GLN A 34 -0.04 8.96 17.60
C GLN A 34 0.65 10.03 16.73
N TRP A 35 -0.12 10.92 16.09
CA TRP A 35 0.44 12.06 15.37
C TRP A 35 1.16 13.05 16.31
N ALA A 36 0.65 13.21 17.53
CA ALA A 36 1.27 14.05 18.54
C ALA A 36 2.64 13.50 19.00
N SER A 37 2.79 12.17 19.07
CA SER A 37 4.04 11.52 19.48
C SER A 37 5.16 11.71 18.44
N LEU A 38 4.89 11.51 17.15
CA LEU A 38 5.87 11.73 16.07
C LEU A 38 6.33 13.20 15.98
N LEU A 39 5.42 14.15 16.19
CA LEU A 39 5.74 15.58 16.20
C LEU A 39 6.60 15.97 17.43
N THR A 40 6.37 15.31 18.57
CA THR A 40 7.15 15.48 19.80
C THR A 40 8.57 14.94 19.64
N MET A 41 8.74 13.76 19.05
CA MET A 41 10.07 13.18 18.82
C MET A 41 10.89 13.97 17.79
N ALA A 42 10.26 14.56 16.78
CA ALA A 42 10.94 15.43 15.82
C ALA A 42 11.41 16.77 16.44
N SER A 43 10.74 17.26 17.48
CA SER A 43 11.10 18.50 18.18
C SER A 43 12.19 18.30 19.23
N SER A 44 12.30 17.11 19.84
CA SER A 44 13.28 16.83 20.90
C SER A 44 14.73 16.68 20.40
N SER A 45 14.96 16.62 19.09
CA SER A 45 16.30 16.45 18.50
C SER A 45 17.07 17.78 18.34
N MET A 46 16.50 18.91 18.77
CA MET A 46 17.05 20.26 18.50
C MET A 46 17.39 21.06 19.76
N GLU A 47 17.54 20.44 20.92
CA GLU A 47 17.87 21.15 22.17
C GLU A 47 19.12 20.55 22.83
N ALA A 48 20.26 20.75 22.16
CA ALA A 48 21.57 20.63 22.80
C ALA A 48 22.40 21.87 22.43
N GLY A 49 22.31 22.89 23.27
CA GLY A 49 23.30 23.96 23.35
C GLY A 49 22.75 25.37 23.27
N THR A 50 22.31 25.91 24.41
CA THR A 50 22.65 27.28 24.85
C THR A 50 22.37 27.39 26.34
N SER A 51 23.38 27.11 27.14
CA SER A 51 23.46 27.54 28.54
C SER A 51 23.73 29.05 28.55
N SER A 52 22.80 29.85 29.06
CA SER A 52 23.08 31.21 29.49
C SER A 52 22.16 31.58 30.64
N LYS A 53 22.67 31.21 31.82
CA LYS A 53 22.73 32.01 33.05
C LYS A 53 21.75 33.19 33.12
N ILE A 54 20.75 33.01 33.98
CA ILE A 54 19.89 34.06 34.51
C ILE A 54 20.78 35.09 35.23
N LEU A 55 20.77 36.33 34.76
CA LEU A 55 21.10 37.50 35.58
C LEU A 55 19.95 38.50 35.43
N SER A 56 19.30 38.74 36.55
CA SER A 56 18.31 39.78 36.76
C SER A 56 18.99 41.14 36.75
N ASP A 57 18.50 42.05 35.92
CA ASP A 57 18.45 43.47 36.32
C ASP A 57 17.27 44.17 35.67
N VAL A 58 16.68 45.04 36.47
CA VAL A 58 15.49 45.84 36.22
C VAL A 58 15.81 46.92 35.21
N ASP A 59 15.07 47.01 34.11
CA ASP A 59 14.77 48.30 33.48
C ASP A 59 13.50 48.26 32.61
N LYS A 60 12.58 49.17 32.92
CA LYS A 60 11.36 49.43 32.17
C LYS A 60 11.70 50.20 30.89
N HIS A 61 11.50 49.60 29.71
CA HIS A 61 11.26 50.36 28.48
C HIS A 61 10.18 49.72 27.59
N PRO A 62 9.17 50.50 27.12
CA PRO A 62 8.04 50.00 26.38
C PRO A 62 8.29 50.04 24.87
N SER A 63 8.83 49.00 24.23
CA SER A 63 8.75 48.90 22.74
C SER A 63 9.11 47.53 22.12
N ASN A 64 8.78 46.41 22.75
CA ASN A 64 8.99 45.10 22.11
C ASN A 64 7.95 44.73 21.04
N SER A 65 6.97 45.61 20.75
CA SER A 65 5.91 45.33 19.79
C SER A 65 6.39 45.40 18.32
N LEU A 66 7.36 46.26 18.02
CA LEU A 66 7.89 46.45 16.66
C LEU A 66 8.86 45.34 16.25
N GLN A 67 9.71 44.86 17.16
CA GLN A 67 10.56 43.67 16.92
C GLN A 67 9.72 42.40 16.76
N ARG A 68 8.64 42.24 17.55
CA ARG A 68 7.66 41.16 17.37
C ARG A 68 6.91 41.27 16.04
N LYS A 69 6.62 42.48 15.55
CA LYS A 69 6.04 42.72 14.21
C LYS A 69 7.03 42.41 13.07
N LYS A 70 8.31 42.76 13.18
CA LYS A 70 9.34 42.40 12.18
C LYS A 70 9.60 40.88 12.13
N ARG A 71 9.58 40.17 13.28
CA ARG A 71 9.59 38.69 13.33
C ARG A 71 8.33 38.03 12.72
N ARG A 72 7.25 38.81 12.53
CA ARG A 72 5.95 38.39 11.97
C ARG A 72 5.81 38.62 10.47
N LEU A 73 6.84 39.08 9.76
CA LEU A 73 6.94 38.81 8.33
C LEU A 73 7.30 37.32 8.16
N HIS A 74 6.55 36.48 7.46
CA HIS A 74 5.14 36.51 7.09
C HIS A 74 4.70 35.06 7.37
N ALA A 75 3.95 34.82 8.46
CA ALA A 75 3.55 33.45 8.84
C ALA A 75 2.87 32.72 7.68
N ASN A 76 2.13 33.47 6.86
CA ASN A 76 1.53 33.00 5.62
C ASN A 76 2.59 32.64 4.55
N GLN A 77 3.63 33.43 4.31
CA GLN A 77 4.73 33.06 3.40
C GLN A 77 5.46 31.78 3.85
N ARG A 78 5.72 31.62 5.15
CA ARG A 78 6.30 30.37 5.67
C ARG A 78 5.35 29.19 5.45
N ALA A 79 4.06 29.38 5.71
CA ALA A 79 3.05 28.36 5.44
C ALA A 79 3.00 27.98 3.95
N GLN A 80 3.11 28.95 3.04
CA GLN A 80 3.16 28.71 1.60
C GLN A 80 4.39 27.88 1.19
N LEU A 81 5.58 28.22 1.69
CA LEU A 81 6.80 27.46 1.40
C LEU A 81 6.73 26.02 1.93
N ILE A 82 6.22 25.83 3.16
CA ILE A 82 6.01 24.50 3.75
C ILE A 82 4.99 23.71 2.93
N TYR A 83 3.89 24.33 2.54
CA TYR A 83 2.86 23.70 1.72
C TYR A 83 3.41 23.21 0.37
N GLN A 84 4.19 24.05 -0.32
CA GLN A 84 4.84 23.69 -1.57
C GLN A 84 5.82 22.52 -1.38
N LYS A 85 6.61 22.54 -0.30
CA LYS A 85 7.53 21.45 0.05
C LYS A 85 6.77 20.13 0.26
N ILE A 86 5.67 20.16 1.02
CA ILE A 86 4.83 18.99 1.28
C ILE A 86 4.23 18.44 -0.02
N ILE A 87 3.77 19.31 -0.93
CA ILE A 87 3.25 18.86 -2.24
C ILE A 87 4.34 18.17 -3.04
N ALA A 88 5.53 18.77 -3.13
CA ALA A 88 6.65 18.22 -3.89
C ALA A 88 7.06 16.84 -3.33
N GLU A 89 7.15 16.73 -2.00
CA GLU A 89 7.47 15.47 -1.32
C GLU A 89 6.41 14.40 -1.57
N ARG A 90 5.11 14.75 -1.45
CA ARG A 90 4.00 13.82 -1.75
C ARG A 90 4.00 13.36 -3.20
N LYS A 91 4.34 14.24 -4.14
CA LYS A 91 4.44 13.90 -5.57
C LYS A 91 5.58 12.92 -5.81
N ALA A 92 6.77 13.20 -5.29
CA ALA A 92 7.92 12.31 -5.41
C ALA A 92 7.67 10.93 -4.77
N GLU A 93 7.04 10.91 -3.59
CA GLU A 93 6.65 9.68 -2.90
C GLU A 93 5.61 8.86 -3.68
N LYS A 94 4.63 9.54 -4.29
CA LYS A 94 3.63 8.88 -5.15
C LYS A 94 4.28 8.23 -6.37
N GLU A 95 5.20 8.93 -7.03
CA GLU A 95 5.92 8.41 -8.20
C GLU A 95 6.78 7.18 -7.82
N LYS A 96 7.52 7.25 -6.71
CA LYS A 96 8.29 6.10 -6.20
C LYS A 96 7.39 4.88 -5.93
N ARG A 97 6.26 5.10 -5.27
CA ARG A 97 5.30 4.03 -4.95
C ARG A 97 4.65 3.43 -6.20
N GLN A 98 4.37 4.25 -7.21
CA GLN A 98 3.84 3.78 -8.49
C GLN A 98 4.88 2.89 -9.20
N LEU A 99 6.13 3.33 -9.29
CA LEU A 99 7.20 2.54 -9.89
C LEU A 99 7.42 1.20 -9.17
N GLU A 100 7.36 1.19 -7.83
CA GLU A 100 7.47 -0.05 -7.06
C GLU A 100 6.28 -0.98 -7.30
N ARG A 101 5.06 -0.43 -7.37
CA ARG A 101 3.85 -1.19 -7.67
C ARG A 101 3.93 -1.83 -9.06
N GLU A 102 4.29 -1.05 -10.07
CA GLU A 102 4.43 -1.55 -11.45
C GLU A 102 5.49 -2.65 -11.55
N LYS A 103 6.62 -2.52 -10.85
CA LYS A 103 7.65 -3.57 -10.78
C LYS A 103 7.10 -4.86 -10.17
N ARG A 104 6.39 -4.75 -9.04
CA ARG A 104 5.76 -5.91 -8.36
C ARG A 104 4.69 -6.56 -9.25
N GLU A 105 3.87 -5.75 -9.89
CA GLU A 105 2.80 -6.21 -10.77
C GLU A 105 3.36 -6.97 -11.97
N LYS A 106 4.40 -6.44 -12.64
CA LYS A 106 5.08 -7.13 -13.74
C LYS A 106 5.66 -8.48 -13.33
N VAL A 107 6.30 -8.56 -12.17
CA VAL A 107 6.83 -9.84 -11.65
C VAL A 107 5.69 -10.83 -11.37
N LEU A 108 4.59 -10.35 -10.77
CA LEU A 108 3.44 -11.19 -10.45
C LEU A 108 2.70 -11.66 -11.70
N GLU A 109 2.51 -10.80 -12.69
CA GLU A 109 1.89 -11.11 -13.97
C GLU A 109 2.71 -12.17 -14.73
N ASN A 110 4.03 -12.01 -14.77
CA ASN A 110 4.93 -13.00 -15.37
C ASN A 110 4.82 -14.35 -14.65
N TYR A 111 4.89 -14.37 -13.32
CA TYR A 111 4.76 -15.60 -12.54
C TYR A 111 3.39 -16.28 -12.76
N THR A 112 2.30 -15.53 -12.67
CA THR A 112 0.94 -16.07 -12.81
C THR A 112 0.66 -16.55 -14.22
N SER A 113 1.16 -15.87 -15.25
CA SER A 113 1.00 -16.30 -16.64
C SER A 113 1.75 -17.60 -16.92
N ILE A 114 3.00 -17.73 -16.47
CA ILE A 114 3.79 -18.97 -16.59
C ILE A 114 3.11 -20.11 -15.83
N LYS A 115 2.69 -19.87 -14.58
CA LYS A 115 1.99 -20.86 -13.76
C LYS A 115 0.71 -21.35 -14.44
N ARG A 116 -0.08 -20.44 -15.03
CA ARG A 116 -1.31 -20.77 -15.75
C ARG A 116 -1.02 -21.61 -17.00
N LYS A 117 -0.03 -21.25 -17.81
CA LYS A 117 0.38 -22.01 -19.00
C LYS A 117 0.82 -23.43 -18.63
N MET A 118 1.68 -23.56 -17.62
CA MET A 118 2.16 -24.85 -17.13
C MET A 118 1.00 -25.72 -16.61
N ASN A 119 0.13 -25.16 -15.75
CA ASN A 119 -1.02 -25.89 -15.23
C ASN A 119 -1.98 -26.36 -16.33
N LYS A 120 -2.17 -25.53 -17.37
CA LYS A 120 -2.98 -25.89 -18.55
C LYS A 120 -2.38 -27.08 -19.30
N ALA A 121 -1.06 -27.10 -19.51
CA ALA A 121 -0.38 -28.23 -20.16
C ALA A 121 -0.46 -29.51 -19.32
N LEU A 122 -0.21 -29.42 -18.01
CA LEU A 122 -0.28 -30.56 -17.09
C LEU A 122 -1.68 -31.12 -16.92
N SER A 123 -2.71 -30.27 -17.05
CA SER A 123 -4.11 -30.69 -16.95
C SER A 123 -4.65 -31.30 -18.25
N LYS A 124 -3.85 -31.34 -19.33
CA LYS A 124 -4.26 -31.87 -20.64
C LYS A 124 -4.43 -33.39 -20.55
N LYS A 125 -5.60 -33.87 -20.94
CA LYS A 125 -5.95 -35.30 -21.01
C LYS A 125 -6.10 -35.76 -22.46
N ASN A 126 -5.86 -37.04 -22.72
CA ASN A 126 -6.12 -37.65 -24.02
C ASN A 126 -7.62 -37.97 -24.21
N LYS A 127 -8.02 -38.46 -25.39
CA LYS A 127 -9.42 -38.85 -25.67
C LYS A 127 -9.97 -39.92 -24.72
N ARG A 128 -9.09 -40.70 -24.09
CA ARG A 128 -9.41 -41.73 -23.09
C ARG A 128 -9.42 -41.18 -21.65
N GLY A 129 -9.25 -39.87 -21.47
CA GLY A 129 -9.26 -39.20 -20.15
C GLY A 129 -7.98 -39.35 -19.33
N GLN A 130 -6.95 -40.03 -19.83
CA GLN A 130 -5.67 -40.19 -19.14
C GLN A 130 -4.79 -38.94 -19.31
N PRO A 131 -3.87 -38.65 -18.36
CA PRO A 131 -2.90 -37.57 -18.51
C PRO A 131 -2.09 -37.69 -19.81
N ASN A 132 -1.90 -36.59 -20.51
CA ASN A 132 -1.08 -36.57 -21.72
C ASN A 132 0.41 -36.51 -21.35
N LEU A 133 1.16 -37.57 -21.64
CA LEU A 133 2.60 -37.67 -21.32
C LEU A 133 3.43 -36.62 -22.08
N ASN A 134 3.17 -36.44 -23.38
CA ASN A 134 3.93 -35.50 -24.21
C ASN A 134 3.82 -34.07 -23.68
N ALA A 135 2.62 -33.64 -23.26
CA ALA A 135 2.42 -32.32 -22.67
C ALA A 135 3.15 -32.13 -21.33
N GLN A 136 3.34 -33.20 -20.55
CA GLN A 136 4.14 -33.16 -19.32
C GLN A 136 5.63 -33.08 -19.63
N ILE A 137 6.09 -33.80 -20.65
CA ILE A 137 7.48 -33.74 -21.13
C ILE A 137 7.82 -32.32 -21.60
N GLU A 138 6.95 -31.68 -22.38
CA GLU A 138 7.13 -30.28 -22.82
C GLU A 138 7.36 -29.33 -21.63
N VAL A 139 6.57 -29.46 -20.57
CA VAL A 139 6.74 -28.66 -19.33
C VAL A 139 8.08 -28.94 -18.64
N LEU A 140 8.55 -30.20 -18.66
CA LEU A 140 9.84 -30.56 -18.06
C LEU A 140 11.00 -29.98 -18.87
N LEU A 141 10.94 -30.05 -20.19
CA LEU A 141 11.95 -29.46 -21.08
C LEU A 141 12.03 -27.95 -20.89
N GLU A 142 10.89 -27.25 -20.88
CA GLU A 142 10.85 -25.79 -20.62
C GLU A 142 11.48 -25.43 -19.26
N LYS A 143 11.30 -26.27 -18.23
CA LYS A 143 11.93 -26.06 -16.91
C LYS A 143 13.44 -26.28 -16.94
N ILE A 144 13.94 -27.22 -17.73
CA ILE A 144 15.37 -27.48 -17.89
C ILE A 144 16.02 -26.31 -18.63
N GLU A 145 15.45 -25.88 -19.76
CA GLU A 145 15.91 -24.73 -20.54
C GLU A 145 16.01 -23.48 -19.68
N LYS A 146 14.94 -23.13 -18.93
CA LYS A 146 14.94 -21.98 -18.02
C LYS A 146 16.00 -22.05 -16.91
N ARG A 147 16.38 -23.25 -16.47
CA ARG A 147 17.45 -23.43 -15.47
C ARG A 147 18.82 -23.20 -16.10
N ILE A 148 18.99 -23.66 -17.34
CA ILE A 148 20.22 -23.46 -18.13
C ILE A 148 20.40 -21.97 -18.44
N GLU A 149 19.37 -21.27 -18.93
CA GLU A 149 19.42 -19.83 -19.24
C GLU A 149 19.75 -18.94 -18.03
N LYS A 150 19.42 -19.41 -16.83
CA LYS A 150 19.62 -18.66 -15.58
C LYS A 150 20.96 -18.96 -14.89
N SER A 151 21.62 -20.07 -15.25
CA SER A 151 22.92 -20.47 -14.70
C SER A 151 24.04 -19.75 -15.41
#